data_AF-A0A099BAA6-F1
#
_entry.id   AF-A0A099BAA6-F1
#
_cell.length_a   1.000
_cell.length_b   1.000
_cell.length_c   1.000
_cell.angle_alpha   90.00
_cell.angle_beta   90.00
_cell.angle_gamma   90.00
#
_symmetry.space_group_name_H-M   'P 1'
#
loop_
_entity.id
_entity.type
_entity.pdbx_description
1 polymer ?
#
loop_
_entity_poly.entity_id
_entity_poly.type
_entity_poly.pdbx_seq_one_letter_code
_entity_poly.pdbx_strand_id
1 'polypeptide(L)'
;MSIASKGIIHNCKHCDFKAPFAPGTYINLELEHKDTTKHYRWVIIEKSSKKDLDIFIKEITKDTFNTESLKQHDALLESGSAHNSKYNARKLNIEPDSNTKIEFSLPIKRINEATFEKYYAVIIVYDAFDSKVDMCFLSIDMSFKVGNGHDNEVVEAKREKQSLEQQDLYNKLLPTNIESWNKLETICNVKEALEFLQASIEKILNIQNKSFDTEIEKILEAQKYIINYIKAYNQQGAKICYIFYRFDLSDDKFIDSVTDGSEYKKDRDEFIHKIYQVYDKLHYKQETYKDNFNKLFKNKPLNYKERDKKILIESFINDISEVLLIDMEHRPKIKFFNTVGKAGKYQRFNNKTKVNKLYINIMFDVNSILDSIVHEYRHFYIYHIMEDSFSKLKDNTLIKFIYLNMFIYFQEKDNIFEIYDKAYSSFDKRTEKIIFDRKYSDDTDNTPLYYIQPSERDARVIAGLFLDRMGE
;
A
#
# COMPACT_ATOMS: atom_id res chain seq x y z
N MET A 1 8.66 7.67 -24.29
CA MET A 1 9.53 8.87 -24.40
C MET A 1 8.67 10.09 -24.14
N SER A 2 8.95 10.86 -23.09
CA SER A 2 8.29 12.12 -22.81
C SER A 2 8.61 13.15 -23.89
N ILE A 3 7.61 13.92 -24.31
CA ILE A 3 7.74 15.09 -25.18
C ILE A 3 7.41 16.29 -24.31
N ALA A 4 8.34 17.23 -24.22
CA ALA A 4 8.15 18.51 -23.56
C ALA A 4 8.35 19.62 -24.59
N SER A 5 7.43 20.57 -24.65
CA SER A 5 7.77 21.89 -25.17
C SER A 5 8.61 22.64 -24.13
N LYS A 6 9.40 23.63 -24.54
CA LYS A 6 10.14 24.50 -23.60
C LYS A 6 9.16 25.12 -22.58
N GLY A 7 9.60 25.38 -21.34
CA GLY A 7 8.85 26.20 -20.38
C GLY A 7 8.25 25.53 -19.13
N ILE A 8 8.26 24.19 -19.01
CA ILE A 8 7.86 23.48 -17.77
C ILE A 8 9.08 22.79 -17.16
N ILE A 9 9.34 23.06 -15.88
CA ILE A 9 10.35 22.39 -15.05
C ILE A 9 9.69 21.45 -14.04
N HIS A 10 10.38 20.35 -13.72
CA HIS A 10 9.96 19.40 -12.68
C HIS A 10 10.82 19.57 -11.44
N ASN A 11 10.20 19.60 -10.26
CA ASN A 11 10.91 19.77 -8.99
C ASN A 11 11.42 18.43 -8.39
N CYS A 12 11.41 17.36 -9.18
CA CYS A 12 11.87 16.03 -8.77
C CYS A 12 13.28 15.73 -9.32
N LYS A 13 14.29 15.68 -8.44
CA LYS A 13 15.70 15.45 -8.84
C LYS A 13 16.00 14.03 -9.33
N HIS A 14 15.23 13.04 -8.91
CA HIS A 14 15.49 11.62 -9.17
C HIS A 14 14.49 10.96 -10.12
N CYS A 15 13.62 11.75 -10.75
CA CYS A 15 12.64 11.27 -11.72
C CYS A 15 13.30 11.05 -13.09
N ASP A 16 12.98 9.93 -13.73
CA ASP A 16 13.30 9.70 -15.14
C ASP A 16 12.00 9.78 -15.96
N PHE A 17 11.77 10.92 -16.61
CA PHE A 17 10.61 11.15 -17.49
C PHE A 17 10.61 10.28 -18.76
N LYS A 18 11.70 9.57 -19.04
CA LYS A 18 11.74 8.57 -20.12
C LYS A 18 11.23 7.21 -19.65
N ALA A 19 11.21 6.98 -18.35
CA ALA A 19 10.70 5.76 -17.73
C ALA A 19 9.21 5.90 -17.37
N PRO A 20 8.46 4.78 -17.32
CA PRO A 20 7.05 4.78 -17.00
C PRO A 20 6.80 5.09 -15.51
N PHE A 21 5.80 5.92 -15.25
CA PHE A 21 5.34 6.30 -13.91
C PHE A 21 4.20 5.38 -13.48
N ALA A 22 4.16 5.04 -12.19
CA ALA A 22 3.04 4.33 -11.61
C ALA A 22 1.82 5.26 -11.44
N PRO A 23 0.59 4.74 -11.55
CA PRO A 23 -0.59 5.40 -11.02
C PRO A 23 -0.38 5.85 -9.57
N GLY A 24 -0.90 7.01 -9.20
CA GLY A 24 -0.71 7.58 -7.86
C GLY A 24 0.62 8.31 -7.63
N THR A 25 1.54 8.36 -8.61
CA THR A 25 2.80 9.10 -8.43
C THR A 25 2.53 10.58 -8.20
N TYR A 26 3.11 11.14 -7.13
CA TYR A 26 3.11 12.58 -6.85
C TYR A 26 3.95 13.34 -7.87
N ILE A 27 3.39 14.39 -8.46
CA ILE A 27 4.03 15.25 -9.47
C ILE A 27 4.00 16.70 -8.99
N ASN A 28 5.15 17.36 -9.08
CA ASN A 28 5.34 18.78 -8.78
C ASN A 28 6.01 19.47 -9.98
N LEU A 29 5.27 20.37 -10.62
CA LEU A 29 5.70 21.11 -11.81
C LEU A 29 5.65 22.60 -11.56
N GLU A 30 6.55 23.32 -12.23
CA GLU A 30 6.66 24.77 -12.20
C GLU A 30 6.99 25.30 -13.60
N LEU A 31 6.63 26.55 -13.89
CA LEU A 31 7.04 27.21 -15.12
C LEU A 31 8.49 27.71 -15.03
N GLU A 32 9.28 27.47 -16.08
CA GLU A 32 10.66 27.93 -16.20
C GLU A 32 10.76 29.46 -16.17
N HIS A 33 9.82 30.13 -16.84
CA HIS A 33 9.72 31.58 -16.88
C HIS A 33 8.37 32.03 -16.33
N LYS A 34 8.41 32.94 -15.36
CA LYS A 34 7.22 33.47 -14.69
C LYS A 34 6.88 34.82 -15.28
N ASP A 35 5.85 34.86 -16.12
CA ASP A 35 5.23 36.10 -16.55
C ASP A 35 4.10 36.46 -15.59
N THR A 36 4.26 37.53 -14.81
CA THR A 36 3.25 37.98 -13.83
C THR A 36 2.04 38.63 -14.49
N THR A 37 2.07 38.87 -15.80
CA THR A 37 0.93 39.40 -16.57
C THR A 37 -0.01 38.30 -17.08
N LYS A 38 0.45 37.04 -17.13
CA LYS A 38 -0.32 35.90 -17.61
C LYS A 38 -1.11 35.22 -16.49
N HIS A 39 -2.29 34.70 -16.81
CA HIS A 39 -3.13 33.97 -15.87
C HIS A 39 -3.13 32.48 -16.18
N TYR A 40 -2.06 31.82 -15.76
CA TYR A 40 -1.84 30.41 -16.08
C TYR A 40 -2.92 29.48 -15.49
N ARG A 41 -3.39 28.56 -16.33
CA ARG A 41 -4.21 27.42 -15.95
C ARG A 41 -3.53 26.14 -16.39
N TRP A 42 -3.70 25.11 -15.57
CA TRP A 42 -3.16 23.78 -15.82
C TRP A 42 -4.31 22.83 -16.09
N VAL A 43 -4.16 22.00 -17.11
CA VAL A 43 -5.07 20.91 -17.41
C VAL A 43 -4.28 19.63 -17.63
N ILE A 44 -4.87 18.51 -17.22
CA ILE A 44 -4.30 17.18 -17.41
C ILE A 44 -5.28 16.38 -18.25
N ILE A 45 -4.79 15.78 -19.34
CA ILE A 45 -5.60 15.01 -20.29
C ILE A 45 -4.95 13.63 -20.45
N GLU A 46 -5.75 12.56 -20.44
CA GLU A 46 -5.26 11.21 -20.71
C GLU A 46 -5.24 10.85 -22.20
N LYS A 47 -4.31 9.96 -22.56
CA LYS A 47 -4.26 9.29 -23.86
C LYS A 47 -3.96 7.81 -23.66
N SER A 48 -4.84 6.95 -24.14
CA SER A 48 -4.79 5.48 -23.95
C SER A 48 -4.00 4.73 -25.03
N SER A 49 -3.27 5.47 -25.88
CA SER A 49 -2.32 4.89 -26.82
C SER A 49 -1.26 5.90 -27.26
N LYS A 50 -0.14 5.40 -27.81
CA LYS A 50 0.91 6.25 -28.40
C LYS A 50 0.39 6.99 -29.65
N LYS A 51 -0.46 6.35 -30.44
CA LYS A 51 -1.07 6.96 -31.63
C LYS A 51 -1.96 8.16 -31.24
N ASP A 52 -2.77 8.02 -30.21
CA ASP A 52 -3.65 9.10 -29.75
C ASP A 52 -2.86 10.24 -29.14
N LEU A 53 -1.79 9.94 -28.41
CA LEU A 53 -0.83 10.94 -27.96
C LEU A 53 -0.25 11.71 -29.16
N ASP A 54 0.27 11.01 -30.17
CA ASP A 54 0.92 11.66 -31.31
C ASP A 54 -0.04 12.50 -32.15
N ILE A 55 -1.29 12.06 -32.31
CA ILE A 55 -2.36 12.86 -32.94
C ILE A 55 -2.61 14.13 -32.12
N PHE A 56 -2.77 13.98 -30.81
CA PHE A 56 -3.05 15.11 -29.93
C PHE A 56 -1.89 16.11 -29.87
N ILE A 57 -0.64 15.64 -29.78
CA ILE A 57 0.53 16.52 -29.83
C ILE A 57 0.55 17.31 -31.15
N LYS A 58 0.30 16.65 -32.29
CA LYS A 58 0.20 17.34 -33.59
C LYS A 58 -0.94 18.34 -33.65
N GLU A 59 -2.03 18.10 -32.93
CA GLU A 59 -3.18 18.99 -32.85
C GLU A 59 -2.86 20.25 -32.04
N ILE A 60 -2.33 20.10 -30.82
CA ILE A 60 -2.04 21.22 -29.91
C ILE A 60 -0.88 22.11 -30.40
N THR A 61 -0.04 21.61 -31.31
CA THR A 61 1.05 22.39 -31.92
C THR A 61 0.61 23.19 -33.15
N LYS A 62 -0.66 23.11 -33.58
CA LYS A 62 -1.17 23.91 -34.70
C LYS A 62 -1.50 25.32 -34.24
N ASP A 63 -1.21 26.31 -35.07
CA ASP A 63 -1.57 27.72 -34.84
C ASP A 63 -3.08 27.95 -34.67
N THR A 64 -3.90 26.99 -35.13
CA THR A 64 -5.37 27.03 -35.01
C THR A 64 -5.89 26.45 -33.69
N PHE A 65 -5.05 25.83 -32.88
CA PHE A 65 -5.47 25.25 -31.60
C PHE A 65 -5.67 26.37 -30.57
N ASN A 66 -6.81 26.35 -29.89
CA ASN A 66 -7.19 27.38 -28.93
C ASN A 66 -7.81 26.76 -27.67
N THR A 67 -8.16 27.61 -26.71
CA THR A 67 -8.75 27.18 -25.43
C THR A 67 -10.14 26.54 -25.59
N GLU A 68 -10.88 26.84 -26.66
CA GLU A 68 -12.16 26.18 -26.95
C GLU A 68 -11.96 24.75 -27.46
N SER A 69 -10.97 24.52 -28.33
CA SER A 69 -10.55 23.18 -28.74
C SER A 69 -10.12 22.34 -27.55
N LEU A 70 -9.38 22.94 -26.61
CA LEU A 70 -8.95 22.25 -25.40
C LEU A 70 -10.13 21.77 -24.52
N LYS A 71 -11.19 22.57 -24.39
CA LYS A 71 -12.40 22.24 -23.62
C LYS A 71 -13.19 21.06 -24.19
N GLN A 72 -12.93 20.65 -25.44
CA GLN A 72 -13.57 19.47 -26.04
C GLN A 72 -12.95 18.15 -25.55
N HIS A 73 -11.80 18.22 -24.85
CA HIS A 73 -11.18 17.06 -24.25
C HIS A 73 -11.58 16.93 -22.77
N ASP A 74 -11.95 15.72 -22.37
CA ASP A 74 -12.23 15.39 -20.97
C ASP A 74 -10.95 15.59 -20.12
N ALA A 75 -10.97 16.59 -19.25
CA ALA A 75 -9.89 16.85 -18.31
C ALA A 75 -9.92 15.85 -17.13
N LEU A 76 -8.77 15.24 -16.84
CA LEU A 76 -8.51 14.50 -15.61
C LEU A 76 -8.53 15.42 -14.38
N LEU A 77 -7.98 16.62 -14.54
CA LEU A 77 -7.88 17.64 -13.50
C LEU A 77 -7.72 19.01 -14.17
N GLU A 78 -8.38 20.03 -13.62
CA GLU A 78 -8.15 21.44 -13.96
C GLU A 78 -7.71 22.19 -12.71
N SER A 79 -6.87 23.21 -12.86
CA SER A 79 -6.32 23.99 -11.73
C SER A 79 -7.38 24.61 -10.80
N GLY A 80 -8.62 24.79 -11.28
CA GLY A 80 -9.78 25.28 -10.52
C GLY A 80 -10.60 24.20 -9.78
N SER A 81 -10.27 22.91 -9.91
CA SER A 81 -10.94 21.81 -9.21
C SER A 81 -9.99 21.10 -8.27
N ALA A 82 -10.36 21.01 -6.98
CA ALA A 82 -9.54 20.34 -5.96
C ALA A 82 -9.49 18.81 -6.13
N HIS A 83 -10.53 18.23 -6.74
CA HIS A 83 -10.69 16.79 -6.86
C HIS A 83 -11.51 16.46 -8.11
N ASN A 84 -11.12 15.38 -8.81
CA ASN A 84 -11.94 14.77 -9.84
C ASN A 84 -12.25 13.31 -9.45
N SER A 85 -13.49 13.07 -9.01
CA SER A 85 -13.95 11.78 -8.51
C SER A 85 -14.02 10.70 -9.59
N LYS A 86 -14.26 11.08 -10.85
CA LYS A 86 -14.32 10.14 -12.00
C LYS A 86 -12.97 9.44 -12.20
N TYR A 87 -11.87 10.14 -11.93
CA TYR A 87 -10.51 9.66 -12.19
C TYR A 87 -9.68 9.44 -10.92
N ASN A 88 -10.24 9.73 -9.74
CA ASN A 88 -9.53 9.74 -8.45
C ASN A 88 -8.23 10.54 -8.56
N ALA A 89 -8.32 11.74 -9.15
CA ALA A 89 -7.20 12.67 -9.29
C ALA A 89 -7.37 13.81 -8.28
N ARG A 90 -6.28 14.21 -7.63
CA ARG A 90 -6.30 15.19 -6.55
C ARG A 90 -5.21 16.23 -6.73
N LYS A 91 -5.60 17.51 -6.61
CA LYS A 91 -4.67 18.64 -6.50
C LYS A 91 -4.19 18.72 -5.05
N LEU A 92 -2.88 18.94 -4.87
CA LEU A 92 -2.24 18.90 -3.55
C LEU A 92 -1.79 20.28 -3.05
N ASN A 93 -1.66 21.27 -3.94
CA ASN A 93 -1.49 22.68 -3.54
C ASN A 93 -2.84 23.38 -3.38
N ILE A 94 -3.08 23.89 -2.16
CA ILE A 94 -4.27 24.65 -1.75
C ILE A 94 -4.05 26.17 -1.88
N GLU A 95 -2.80 26.63 -2.07
CA GLU A 95 -2.53 28.07 -2.19
C GLU A 95 -3.10 28.64 -3.51
N PRO A 96 -4.00 29.65 -3.45
CA PRO A 96 -4.67 30.21 -4.63
C PRO A 96 -3.75 31.03 -5.55
N ASP A 97 -2.56 31.44 -5.08
CA ASP A 97 -1.81 32.54 -5.71
C ASP A 97 -0.62 32.11 -6.59
N SER A 98 -0.32 30.81 -6.69
CA SER A 98 0.79 30.31 -7.51
C SER A 98 0.27 29.60 -8.77
N ASN A 99 -0.33 30.35 -9.70
CA ASN A 99 -0.71 29.84 -11.03
C ASN A 99 0.49 29.30 -11.83
N THR A 100 1.73 29.60 -11.41
CA THR A 100 2.96 29.12 -12.03
C THR A 100 3.41 27.74 -11.55
N LYS A 101 2.71 27.11 -10.60
CA LYS A 101 3.04 25.77 -10.09
C LYS A 101 1.79 24.89 -10.03
N ILE A 102 1.97 23.59 -10.20
CA ILE A 102 0.93 22.59 -9.93
C ILE A 102 1.52 21.39 -9.20
N GLU A 103 0.79 20.93 -8.19
CA GLU A 103 1.07 19.71 -7.46
C GLU A 103 -0.16 18.80 -7.48
N PHE A 104 0.04 17.55 -7.88
CA PHE A 104 -1.03 16.58 -8.05
C PHE A 104 -0.51 15.14 -7.97
N SER A 105 -1.40 14.19 -7.73
CA SER A 105 -1.11 12.77 -7.94
C SER A 105 -1.63 12.33 -9.30
N LEU A 106 -0.83 11.54 -10.02
CA LEU A 106 -1.31 10.85 -11.23
C LEU A 106 -2.54 10.00 -10.87
N PRO A 107 -3.56 9.92 -11.74
CA PRO A 107 -4.78 9.19 -11.44
C PRO A 107 -4.47 7.72 -11.14
N ILE A 108 -5.10 7.18 -10.09
CA ILE A 108 -4.97 5.76 -9.73
C ILE A 108 -5.71 4.88 -10.73
N LYS A 109 -6.87 5.35 -11.20
CA LYS A 109 -7.71 4.64 -12.16
C LYS A 109 -7.42 5.15 -13.57
N ARG A 110 -7.32 4.22 -14.52
CA ARG A 110 -7.15 4.50 -15.93
C ARG A 110 -8.29 3.90 -16.73
N ILE A 111 -8.71 4.60 -17.79
CA ILE A 111 -9.69 4.04 -18.72
C ILE A 111 -9.05 2.84 -19.43
N ASN A 112 -9.82 1.77 -19.61
CA ASN A 112 -9.38 0.54 -20.27
C ASN A 112 -8.15 -0.12 -19.61
N GLU A 113 -8.05 -0.06 -18.28
CA GLU A 113 -6.95 -0.63 -17.47
C GLU A 113 -6.48 -2.02 -17.95
N ALA A 114 -7.46 -2.90 -18.22
CA ALA A 114 -7.23 -4.27 -18.63
C ALA A 114 -6.65 -4.42 -20.05
N THR A 115 -6.83 -3.44 -20.95
CA THR A 115 -6.57 -3.61 -22.38
C THR A 115 -5.59 -2.61 -22.99
N PHE A 116 -5.22 -1.52 -22.30
CA PHE A 116 -4.25 -0.58 -22.87
C PHE A 116 -2.84 -1.19 -22.93
N GLU A 117 -2.07 -0.87 -23.97
CA GLU A 117 -0.63 -1.17 -24.04
C GLU A 117 0.21 0.00 -23.55
N LYS A 118 -0.19 1.22 -23.92
CA LYS A 118 0.44 2.47 -23.51
C LYS A 118 -0.59 3.42 -22.92
N TYR A 119 -0.18 4.19 -21.93
CA TYR A 119 -1.02 5.20 -21.31
C TYR A 119 -0.20 6.45 -21.01
N TYR A 120 -0.77 7.63 -21.27
CA TYR A 120 -0.09 8.89 -21.08
C TYR A 120 -0.98 9.89 -20.36
N ALA A 121 -0.38 10.68 -19.47
CA ALA A 121 -0.96 11.95 -19.02
C ALA A 121 -0.26 13.08 -19.78
N VAL A 122 -1.03 13.95 -20.42
CA VAL A 122 -0.54 15.17 -21.08
C VAL A 122 -0.94 16.35 -20.21
N ILE A 123 0.05 16.99 -19.62
CA ILE A 123 -0.10 18.21 -18.83
C ILE A 123 0.05 19.38 -19.78
N ILE A 124 -0.91 20.29 -19.77
CA ILE A 124 -0.89 21.52 -20.56
C ILE A 124 -1.04 22.69 -19.60
N VAL A 125 -0.24 23.73 -19.84
CA VAL A 125 -0.38 25.04 -19.20
C VAL A 125 -0.65 26.09 -20.26
N TYR A 126 -1.64 26.93 -20.00
CA TYR A 126 -2.12 27.96 -20.93
C TYR A 126 -2.53 29.23 -20.19
N ASP A 127 -2.54 30.38 -20.86
CA ASP A 127 -3.10 31.61 -20.30
C ASP A 127 -4.64 31.59 -20.42
N ALA A 128 -5.34 31.79 -19.30
CA ALA A 128 -6.79 31.82 -19.25
C ALA A 128 -7.43 32.92 -20.11
N PHE A 129 -6.69 34.00 -20.40
CA PHE A 129 -7.22 35.17 -21.09
C PHE A 129 -6.69 35.34 -22.51
N ASP A 130 -5.69 34.56 -22.93
CA ASP A 130 -5.26 34.55 -24.32
C ASP A 130 -5.97 33.44 -25.11
N SER A 131 -6.54 33.81 -26.25
CA SER A 131 -7.18 32.89 -27.18
C SER A 131 -6.18 32.19 -28.09
N LYS A 132 -4.99 32.77 -28.29
CA LYS A 132 -3.86 32.18 -29.03
C LYS A 132 -2.87 31.64 -28.02
N VAL A 133 -2.70 30.33 -28.01
CA VAL A 133 -2.07 29.72 -26.85
C VAL A 133 -0.56 29.64 -27.03
N ASP A 134 0.17 30.48 -26.28
CA ASP A 134 1.54 30.17 -25.85
C ASP A 134 1.47 28.98 -24.89
N MET A 135 1.32 27.79 -25.46
CA MET A 135 1.02 26.55 -24.75
C MET A 135 2.33 25.85 -24.42
N CYS A 136 2.56 25.57 -23.14
CA CYS A 136 3.59 24.61 -22.76
C CYS A 136 2.91 23.27 -22.42
N PHE A 137 3.51 22.15 -22.82
CA PHE A 137 3.00 20.83 -22.49
C PHE A 137 4.11 19.85 -22.12
N LEU A 138 3.73 18.86 -21.32
CA LEU A 138 4.56 17.75 -20.90
C LEU A 138 3.74 16.46 -20.99
N SER A 139 4.24 15.44 -21.67
CA SER A 139 3.65 14.10 -21.62
C SER A 139 4.41 13.20 -20.63
N ILE A 140 3.69 12.59 -19.69
CA ILE A 140 4.21 11.58 -18.76
C ILE A 140 3.72 10.20 -19.21
N ASP A 141 4.65 9.26 -19.38
CA ASP A 141 4.32 7.85 -19.62
C ASP A 141 3.80 7.24 -18.33
N MET A 142 2.55 6.80 -18.34
CA MET A 142 1.84 6.16 -17.24
C MET A 142 1.55 4.69 -17.55
N SER A 143 2.33 4.05 -18.42
CA SER A 143 2.05 2.68 -18.87
C SER A 143 2.37 1.62 -17.80
N PHE A 144 2.91 2.02 -16.64
CA PHE A 144 3.31 1.06 -15.61
C PHE A 144 2.15 0.22 -15.10
N LYS A 145 2.29 -1.10 -15.06
CA LYS A 145 1.28 -2.04 -14.57
C LYS A 145 1.82 -2.96 -13.47
N VAL A 146 0.89 -3.48 -12.67
CA VAL A 146 1.14 -4.56 -11.71
C VAL A 146 0.10 -5.64 -11.93
N GLY A 147 0.52 -6.82 -12.35
CA GLY A 147 -0.37 -7.90 -12.79
C GLY A 147 -1.28 -7.51 -13.97
N ASN A 148 -2.35 -8.27 -14.16
CA ASN A 148 -3.40 -8.05 -15.15
C ASN A 148 -4.77 -7.91 -14.49
N GLY A 149 -5.71 -7.23 -15.15
CA GLY A 149 -7.09 -7.07 -14.67
C GLY A 149 -7.39 -5.69 -14.09
N HIS A 150 -8.63 -5.52 -13.63
CA HIS A 150 -9.10 -4.31 -12.94
C HIS A 150 -8.68 -4.32 -11.45
N ASP A 151 -8.80 -3.17 -10.76
CA ASP A 151 -8.30 -2.98 -9.39
C ASP A 151 -8.76 -4.03 -8.36
N ASN A 152 -9.96 -4.61 -8.54
CA ASN A 152 -10.57 -5.60 -7.64
C ASN A 152 -10.53 -7.04 -8.19
N GLU A 153 -9.86 -7.27 -9.31
CA GLU A 153 -9.79 -8.57 -9.99
C GLU A 153 -8.40 -8.77 -10.60
N VAL A 154 -7.36 -8.45 -9.81
CA VAL A 154 -5.97 -8.52 -10.27
C VAL A 154 -5.49 -9.97 -10.21
N VAL A 155 -4.82 -10.42 -11.26
CA VAL A 155 -4.14 -11.71 -11.30
C VAL A 155 -2.69 -11.54 -11.75
N GLU A 156 -1.82 -12.48 -11.39
CA GLU A 156 -0.45 -12.49 -11.89
C GLU A 156 -0.43 -12.53 -13.42
N ALA A 157 0.41 -11.67 -13.99
CA ALA A 157 0.71 -11.65 -15.41
C ALA A 157 1.89 -12.59 -15.72
N LYS A 158 1.96 -13.02 -16.98
CA LYS A 158 3.16 -13.65 -17.54
C LYS A 158 3.96 -12.62 -18.32
N ARG A 159 5.28 -12.62 -18.12
CA ARG A 159 6.22 -11.77 -18.87
C ARG A 159 6.28 -12.13 -20.37
N GLU A 160 5.83 -13.33 -20.74
CA GLU A 160 5.82 -13.87 -22.12
C GLU A 160 4.94 -13.09 -23.13
N LYS A 161 4.12 -12.14 -22.67
CA LYS A 161 3.28 -11.28 -23.53
C LYS A 161 3.76 -9.83 -23.64
N GLN A 162 4.86 -9.46 -23.00
CA GLN A 162 5.45 -8.12 -23.12
C GLN A 162 6.47 -8.09 -24.26
N SER A 163 6.90 -6.90 -24.68
CA SER A 163 7.95 -6.78 -25.70
C SER A 163 9.21 -7.54 -25.27
N LEU A 164 9.90 -8.20 -26.21
CA LEU A 164 11.20 -8.86 -25.98
C LEU A 164 12.18 -7.95 -25.22
N GLU A 165 12.11 -6.64 -25.46
CA GLU A 165 12.88 -5.61 -24.77
C GLU A 165 12.65 -5.58 -23.25
N GLN A 166 11.40 -5.69 -22.78
CA GLN A 166 11.07 -5.70 -21.35
C GLN A 166 11.52 -7.00 -20.67
N GLN A 167 11.50 -8.11 -21.40
CA GLN A 167 12.02 -9.40 -20.92
C GLN A 167 13.54 -9.37 -20.81
N ASP A 168 14.23 -8.90 -21.85
CA ASP A 168 15.68 -8.75 -21.84
C ASP A 168 16.16 -7.75 -20.77
N LEU A 169 15.41 -6.66 -20.58
CA LEU A 169 15.68 -5.70 -19.52
C LEU A 169 15.61 -6.39 -18.16
N TYR A 170 14.51 -7.10 -17.87
CA TYR A 170 14.32 -7.83 -16.62
C TYR A 170 15.41 -8.89 -16.38
N ASN A 171 15.73 -9.70 -17.38
CA ASN A 171 16.77 -10.75 -17.27
C ASN A 171 18.18 -10.18 -16.97
N LYS A 172 18.42 -8.90 -17.27
CA LYS A 172 19.68 -8.20 -17.00
C LYS A 172 19.64 -7.42 -15.68
N LEU A 173 18.51 -7.36 -14.99
CA LEU A 173 18.40 -6.64 -13.72
C LEU A 173 19.16 -7.38 -12.64
N LEU A 174 19.91 -6.61 -11.86
CA LEU A 174 20.41 -7.05 -10.57
C LEU A 174 19.43 -6.58 -9.49
N PRO A 175 19.17 -7.40 -8.46
CA PRO A 175 18.33 -7.01 -7.32
C PRO A 175 18.82 -5.78 -6.55
N THR A 176 19.96 -5.17 -6.88
CA THR A 176 20.48 -3.98 -6.21
C THR A 176 20.40 -2.70 -7.06
N ASN A 177 20.02 -2.80 -8.35
CA ASN A 177 20.04 -1.70 -9.31
C ASN A 177 18.65 -1.09 -9.52
N ILE A 178 18.17 -0.31 -8.54
CA ILE A 178 16.82 0.25 -8.53
C ILE A 178 16.53 1.19 -9.71
N GLU A 179 17.53 1.88 -10.23
CA GLU A 179 17.38 2.77 -11.39
C GLU A 179 16.99 1.98 -12.65
N SER A 180 17.45 0.74 -12.77
CA SER A 180 17.09 -0.14 -13.89
C SER A 180 15.69 -0.73 -13.73
N TRP A 181 15.28 -1.07 -12.50
CA TRP A 181 13.90 -1.44 -12.19
C TRP A 181 12.90 -0.33 -12.54
N ASN A 182 13.32 0.93 -12.40
CA ASN A 182 12.47 2.06 -12.74
C ASN A 182 12.09 2.10 -14.24
N LYS A 183 12.88 1.49 -15.12
CA LYS A 183 12.61 1.42 -16.56
C LYS A 183 11.59 0.35 -16.95
N LEU A 184 11.28 -0.58 -16.04
CA LEU A 184 10.26 -1.59 -16.31
C LEU A 184 8.88 -0.96 -16.41
N GLU A 185 8.14 -1.39 -17.43
CA GLU A 185 6.75 -1.03 -17.66
C GLU A 185 5.79 -1.91 -16.87
N THR A 186 6.25 -3.02 -16.31
CA THR A 186 5.37 -3.90 -15.54
C THR A 186 6.14 -4.71 -14.51
N ILE A 187 5.49 -4.88 -13.35
CA ILE A 187 5.78 -5.94 -12.38
C ILE A 187 4.68 -6.99 -12.55
N CYS A 188 5.03 -8.15 -13.09
CA CYS A 188 4.05 -9.13 -13.58
C CYS A 188 3.44 -9.93 -12.44
N ASN A 189 4.24 -10.27 -11.43
CA ASN A 189 3.91 -11.26 -10.41
C ASN A 189 4.57 -10.88 -9.07
N VAL A 190 4.21 -11.59 -8.01
CA VAL A 190 4.71 -11.32 -6.66
C VAL A 190 6.21 -11.58 -6.55
N LYS A 191 6.76 -12.53 -7.31
CA LYS A 191 8.21 -12.78 -7.33
C LYS A 191 9.00 -11.55 -7.80
N GLU A 192 8.58 -10.94 -8.91
CA GLU A 192 9.21 -9.71 -9.40
C GLU A 192 9.00 -8.54 -8.42
N ALA A 193 7.84 -8.48 -7.77
CA ALA A 193 7.60 -7.48 -6.72
C ALA A 193 8.57 -7.67 -5.55
N LEU A 194 8.83 -8.90 -5.11
CA LEU A 194 9.81 -9.20 -4.04
C LEU A 194 11.21 -8.71 -4.41
N GLU A 195 11.67 -9.02 -5.63
CA GLU A 195 12.98 -8.59 -6.11
C GLU A 195 13.09 -7.05 -6.17
N PHE A 196 12.03 -6.36 -6.63
CA PHE A 196 11.97 -4.90 -6.64
C PHE A 196 11.97 -4.27 -5.24
N LEU A 197 11.21 -4.85 -4.30
CA LEU A 197 11.14 -4.38 -2.92
C LEU A 197 12.47 -4.60 -2.19
N GLN A 198 13.14 -5.73 -2.43
CA GLN A 198 14.50 -6.00 -1.94
C GLN A 198 15.48 -4.94 -2.47
N ALA A 199 15.43 -4.63 -3.77
CA ALA A 199 16.26 -3.58 -4.37
C ALA A 199 16.03 -2.21 -3.74
N SER A 200 14.77 -1.92 -3.41
CA SER A 200 14.38 -0.67 -2.76
C SER A 200 14.92 -0.59 -1.34
N ILE A 201 14.81 -1.67 -0.54
CA ILE A 201 15.35 -1.75 0.82
C ILE A 201 16.87 -1.58 0.79
N GLU A 202 17.57 -2.31 -0.09
CA GLU A 202 19.03 -2.17 -0.26
C GLU A 202 19.43 -0.75 -0.62
N LYS A 203 18.69 -0.08 -1.51
CA LYS A 203 18.95 1.33 -1.84
C LYS A 203 18.79 2.23 -0.61
N ILE A 204 17.70 2.06 0.15
CA ILE A 204 17.42 2.85 1.36
C ILE A 204 18.55 2.70 2.38
N LEU A 205 19.00 1.47 2.60
CA LEU A 205 20.09 1.16 3.52
C LEU A 205 21.43 1.73 3.02
N ASN A 206 21.73 1.59 1.73
CA ASN A 206 22.98 2.11 1.13
C ASN A 206 23.09 3.64 1.19
N ILE A 207 21.97 4.37 1.07
CA ILE A 207 21.97 5.85 1.23
C ILE A 207 22.50 6.25 2.61
N GLN A 208 22.34 5.41 3.62
CA GLN A 208 22.79 5.72 4.98
C GLN A 208 24.29 5.49 5.18
N ASN A 209 24.96 4.70 4.34
CA ASN A 209 26.37 4.32 4.47
C ASN A 209 26.76 3.89 5.91
N LYS A 210 25.86 3.15 6.58
CA LYS A 210 26.02 2.63 7.94
C LYS A 210 26.07 1.11 7.90
N SER A 211 26.99 0.52 8.65
CA SER A 211 26.91 -0.88 9.03
C SER A 211 25.89 -1.06 10.14
N PHE A 212 25.12 -2.14 10.08
CA PHE A 212 24.15 -2.50 11.11
C PHE A 212 24.60 -3.80 11.77
N ASP A 213 24.61 -3.83 13.10
CA ASP A 213 25.03 -5.00 13.86
C ASP A 213 23.93 -6.08 13.87
N THR A 214 22.67 -5.67 13.69
CA THR A 214 21.52 -6.58 13.68
C THR A 214 20.52 -6.27 12.57
N GLU A 215 19.74 -7.29 12.16
CA GLU A 215 18.67 -7.14 11.17
C GLU A 215 17.53 -6.22 11.65
N ILE A 216 17.34 -6.10 12.97
CA ILE A 216 16.34 -5.22 13.58
C ILE A 216 16.72 -3.75 13.40
N GLU A 217 18.00 -3.42 13.57
CA GLU A 217 18.49 -2.07 13.33
C GLU A 217 18.30 -1.69 11.87
N LYS A 218 18.53 -2.62 10.94
CA LYS A 218 18.20 -2.42 9.52
C LYS A 218 16.72 -2.12 9.31
N ILE A 219 15.81 -2.87 9.95
CA ILE A 219 14.35 -2.66 9.83
C ILE A 219 13.94 -1.28 10.33
N LEU A 220 14.31 -0.96 11.57
CA LEU A 220 13.91 0.30 12.19
C LEU A 220 14.52 1.49 11.46
N GLU A 221 15.75 1.36 10.95
CA GLU A 221 16.38 2.42 10.18
C GLU A 221 15.72 2.56 8.79
N ALA A 222 15.47 1.46 8.08
CA ALA A 222 14.76 1.49 6.80
C ALA A 222 13.37 2.16 6.93
N GLN A 223 12.60 1.82 7.97
CA GLN A 223 11.30 2.41 8.26
C GLN A 223 11.37 3.92 8.55
N LYS A 224 12.41 4.42 9.25
CA LYS A 224 12.55 5.87 9.48
C LYS A 224 12.78 6.65 8.19
N TYR A 225 13.48 6.05 7.24
CA TYR A 225 13.88 6.73 6.01
C TYR A 225 12.97 6.42 4.83
N ILE A 226 12.07 5.43 4.91
CA ILE A 226 11.21 5.06 3.78
C ILE A 226 10.38 6.24 3.28
N ILE A 227 9.80 7.04 4.17
CA ILE A 227 9.01 8.21 3.78
C ILE A 227 9.88 9.25 3.05
N ASN A 228 11.07 9.54 3.59
CA ASN A 228 12.02 10.47 2.96
C ASN A 228 12.52 9.93 1.61
N TYR A 229 12.76 8.62 1.52
CA TYR A 229 13.12 7.94 0.30
C TYR A 229 12.02 8.10 -0.75
N ILE A 230 10.76 7.82 -0.41
CA ILE A 230 9.63 7.99 -1.34
C ILE A 230 9.46 9.44 -1.76
N LYS A 231 9.62 10.40 -0.86
CA LYS A 231 9.55 11.83 -1.23
C LYS A 231 10.68 12.22 -2.20
N ALA A 232 11.89 11.69 -2.02
CA ALA A 232 13.03 11.97 -2.90
C ALA A 232 12.98 11.19 -4.23
N TYR A 233 12.51 9.94 -4.18
CA TYR A 233 12.42 8.97 -5.28
C TYR A 233 10.95 8.59 -5.53
N ASN A 234 10.11 9.61 -5.73
CA ASN A 234 8.66 9.48 -5.86
C ASN A 234 8.20 8.50 -6.96
N GLN A 235 8.93 8.39 -8.08
CA GLN A 235 8.60 7.46 -9.15
C GLN A 235 8.75 6.00 -8.68
N GLN A 236 9.83 5.69 -7.97
CA GLN A 236 10.05 4.37 -7.38
C GLN A 236 9.10 4.13 -6.20
N GLY A 237 8.93 5.11 -5.33
CA GLY A 237 8.04 5.03 -4.18
C GLY A 237 6.58 4.79 -4.57
N ALA A 238 6.11 5.43 -5.64
CA ALA A 238 4.77 5.19 -6.18
C ALA A 238 4.61 3.77 -6.75
N LYS A 239 5.65 3.19 -7.35
CA LYS A 239 5.63 1.78 -7.78
C LYS A 239 5.45 0.83 -6.59
N ILE A 240 6.13 1.09 -5.47
CA ILE A 240 5.95 0.33 -4.22
C ILE A 240 4.50 0.42 -3.73
N CYS A 241 3.97 1.64 -3.60
CA CYS A 241 2.60 1.88 -3.14
C CYS A 241 1.57 1.23 -4.07
N TYR A 242 1.80 1.29 -5.39
CA TYR A 242 0.91 0.70 -6.37
C TYR A 242 0.95 -0.84 -6.38
N ILE A 243 2.10 -1.45 -6.08
CA ILE A 243 2.19 -2.90 -5.85
C ILE A 243 1.29 -3.30 -4.67
N PHE A 244 1.38 -2.60 -3.54
CA PHE A 244 0.55 -2.88 -2.36
C PHE A 244 -0.94 -2.61 -2.63
N TYR A 245 -1.25 -1.62 -3.47
CA TYR A 245 -2.61 -1.37 -3.92
C TYR A 245 -3.17 -2.50 -4.80
N ARG A 246 -2.37 -3.05 -5.72
CA ARG A 246 -2.84 -4.02 -6.72
C ARG A 246 -2.84 -5.46 -6.21
N PHE A 247 -1.80 -5.88 -5.51
CA PHE A 247 -1.67 -7.24 -4.95
C PHE A 247 -2.32 -7.33 -3.57
N ASP A 248 -3.65 -7.45 -3.57
CA ASP A 248 -4.49 -7.38 -2.38
C ASP A 248 -4.76 -8.77 -1.79
N LEU A 249 -4.29 -9.02 -0.56
CA LEU A 249 -4.46 -10.29 0.14
C LEU A 249 -5.89 -10.58 0.61
N SER A 250 -6.83 -9.65 0.40
CA SER A 250 -8.26 -9.92 0.55
C SER A 250 -8.91 -10.56 -0.68
N ASP A 251 -8.23 -10.55 -1.84
CA ASP A 251 -8.76 -11.09 -3.08
C ASP A 251 -8.27 -12.53 -3.28
N ASP A 252 -9.17 -13.49 -3.10
CA ASP A 252 -8.88 -14.90 -3.30
C ASP A 252 -8.53 -15.23 -4.76
N LYS A 253 -9.02 -14.49 -5.77
CA LYS A 253 -8.64 -14.68 -7.18
C LYS A 253 -7.18 -14.29 -7.41
N PHE A 254 -6.72 -13.20 -6.80
CA PHE A 254 -5.32 -12.81 -6.81
C PHE A 254 -4.47 -13.91 -6.17
N ILE A 255 -4.82 -14.35 -4.96
CA ILE A 255 -4.06 -15.39 -4.25
C ILE A 255 -3.99 -16.68 -5.08
N ASP A 256 -5.10 -17.11 -5.69
CA ASP A 256 -5.14 -18.31 -6.54
C ASP A 256 -4.27 -18.19 -7.81
N SER A 257 -4.00 -16.96 -8.25
CA SER A 257 -3.12 -16.73 -9.40
C SER A 257 -1.63 -16.87 -9.08
N VAL A 258 -1.25 -16.82 -7.79
CA VAL A 258 0.14 -16.98 -7.36
C VAL A 258 0.51 -18.47 -7.34
N THR A 259 1.70 -18.79 -7.88
CA THR A 259 2.15 -20.18 -8.10
C THR A 259 2.03 -21.07 -6.86
N ASP A 260 2.39 -20.56 -5.68
CA ASP A 260 2.30 -21.25 -4.38
C ASP A 260 1.21 -20.67 -3.47
N GLY A 261 0.25 -19.92 -4.03
CA GLY A 261 -0.81 -19.25 -3.26
C GLY A 261 -1.73 -20.21 -2.51
N SER A 262 -1.91 -21.43 -3.02
CA SER A 262 -2.68 -22.48 -2.34
C SER A 262 -2.07 -22.91 -1.00
N GLU A 263 -0.74 -22.91 -0.88
CA GLU A 263 -0.06 -23.22 0.38
C GLU A 263 -0.28 -22.11 1.42
N TYR A 264 -0.26 -20.86 0.98
CA TYR A 264 -0.61 -19.71 1.82
C TYR A 264 -2.08 -19.75 2.27
N LYS A 265 -3.04 -20.07 1.38
CA LYS A 265 -4.46 -20.23 1.77
C LYS A 265 -4.63 -21.33 2.82
N LYS A 266 -3.95 -22.46 2.62
CA LYS A 266 -3.97 -23.56 3.59
C LYS A 266 -3.42 -23.12 4.95
N ASP A 267 -2.31 -22.39 4.98
CA ASP A 267 -1.76 -21.80 6.20
C ASP A 267 -2.78 -20.85 6.88
N ARG A 268 -3.36 -19.92 6.11
CA ARG A 268 -4.38 -18.98 6.58
C ARG A 268 -5.54 -19.71 7.26
N ASP A 269 -6.11 -20.71 6.58
CA ASP A 269 -7.27 -21.45 7.06
C ASP A 269 -6.92 -22.35 8.26
N GLU A 270 -5.74 -22.97 8.25
CA GLU A 270 -5.24 -23.80 9.36
C GLU A 270 -4.97 -22.96 10.61
N PHE A 271 -4.37 -21.78 10.45
CA PHE A 271 -4.13 -20.82 11.52
C PHE A 271 -5.45 -20.41 12.19
N ILE A 272 -6.43 -19.97 11.41
CA ILE A 272 -7.76 -19.59 11.91
C ILE A 272 -8.45 -20.78 12.60
N HIS A 273 -8.37 -21.97 12.00
CA HIS A 273 -8.97 -23.17 12.57
C HIS A 273 -8.39 -23.54 13.92
N LYS A 274 -7.05 -23.54 14.04
CA LYS A 274 -6.35 -23.86 15.29
C LYS A 274 -6.68 -22.87 16.40
N ILE A 275 -6.69 -21.57 16.11
CA ILE A 275 -7.06 -20.55 17.10
C ILE A 275 -8.52 -20.71 17.54
N TYR A 276 -9.43 -20.99 16.59
CA TYR A 276 -10.83 -21.25 16.93
C TYR A 276 -11.01 -22.48 17.82
N GLN A 277 -10.27 -23.56 17.56
CA GLN A 277 -10.29 -24.73 18.44
C GLN A 277 -9.82 -24.41 19.86
N VAL A 278 -8.80 -23.55 20.01
CA VAL A 278 -8.40 -23.06 21.34
C VAL A 278 -9.52 -22.22 21.96
N TYR A 279 -10.16 -21.35 21.21
CA TYR A 279 -11.26 -20.50 21.72
C TYR A 279 -12.45 -21.32 22.24
N ASP A 280 -12.74 -22.46 21.61
CA ASP A 280 -13.82 -23.38 22.02
C ASP A 280 -13.36 -24.43 23.06
N LYS A 281 -12.06 -24.50 23.36
CA LYS A 281 -11.49 -25.45 24.33
C LYS A 281 -11.96 -25.13 25.75
N LEU A 282 -12.19 -26.18 26.55
CA LEU A 282 -12.42 -26.06 27.99
C LEU A 282 -11.21 -25.44 28.70
N HIS A 283 -11.46 -24.38 29.47
CA HIS A 283 -10.49 -23.60 30.22
C HIS A 283 -11.04 -23.23 31.61
N TYR A 284 -10.45 -23.79 32.66
CA TYR A 284 -10.77 -23.56 34.08
C TYR A 284 -12.24 -23.82 34.48
N LYS A 285 -12.45 -24.70 35.48
CA LYS A 285 -13.81 -25.03 36.00
C LYS A 285 -14.85 -25.43 34.93
N GLN A 286 -14.41 -26.08 33.85
CA GLN A 286 -15.27 -26.56 32.75
C GLN A 286 -15.98 -25.46 31.94
N GLU A 287 -15.59 -24.19 32.06
CA GLU A 287 -16.02 -23.12 31.14
C GLU A 287 -15.09 -23.09 29.93
N THR A 288 -15.55 -22.75 28.72
CA THR A 288 -14.65 -22.58 27.55
C THR A 288 -13.89 -21.25 27.61
N TYR A 289 -12.87 -21.05 26.77
CA TYR A 289 -12.30 -19.70 26.59
C TYR A 289 -13.39 -18.71 26.15
N LYS A 290 -14.25 -19.12 25.20
CA LYS A 290 -15.43 -18.36 24.77
C LYS A 290 -16.30 -17.88 25.93
N ASP A 291 -16.68 -18.77 26.84
CA ASP A 291 -17.50 -18.42 27.99
C ASP A 291 -16.78 -17.42 28.92
N ASN A 292 -15.50 -17.66 29.18
CA ASN A 292 -14.68 -16.82 30.05
C ASN A 292 -14.47 -15.41 29.45
N PHE A 293 -14.17 -15.30 28.16
CA PHE A 293 -14.04 -14.02 27.47
C PHE A 293 -15.34 -13.23 27.53
N ASN A 294 -16.47 -13.87 27.20
CA ASN A 294 -17.78 -13.24 27.31
C ASN A 294 -18.06 -12.79 28.75
N LYS A 295 -17.82 -13.64 29.75
CA LYS A 295 -18.07 -13.31 31.16
C LYS A 295 -17.20 -12.16 31.68
N LEU A 296 -15.95 -12.06 31.25
CA LEU A 296 -15.00 -11.05 31.73
C LEU A 296 -15.02 -9.74 30.93
N PHE A 297 -15.45 -9.75 29.67
CA PHE A 297 -15.38 -8.59 28.76
C PHE A 297 -16.75 -8.05 28.30
N LYS A 298 -17.88 -8.71 28.61
CA LYS A 298 -19.24 -8.28 28.21
C LYS A 298 -19.78 -7.05 28.95
N ASN A 299 -19.28 -6.75 30.16
CA ASN A 299 -19.65 -5.54 30.90
C ASN A 299 -18.51 -4.51 30.77
N LYS A 300 -18.86 -3.26 30.43
CA LYS A 300 -17.95 -2.08 30.29
C LYS A 300 -16.81 -2.07 31.32
N PRO A 301 -15.63 -1.48 31.00
CA PRO A 301 -14.36 -1.74 31.67
C PRO A 301 -14.32 -1.22 33.12
N LEU A 302 -14.98 -1.95 34.02
CA LEU A 302 -14.80 -1.82 35.45
C LEU A 302 -13.57 -2.65 35.84
N ASN A 303 -12.62 -1.99 36.50
CA ASN A 303 -11.31 -2.49 36.94
C ASN A 303 -11.34 -3.75 37.85
N TYR A 304 -12.50 -4.34 38.13
CA TYR A 304 -12.67 -5.28 39.24
C TYR A 304 -12.13 -6.71 38.98
N LYS A 305 -11.63 -7.01 37.77
CA LYS A 305 -11.08 -8.33 37.39
C LYS A 305 -9.86 -8.26 36.45
N GLU A 306 -9.05 -7.21 36.58
CA GLU A 306 -7.86 -7.03 35.74
C GLU A 306 -6.92 -8.25 35.78
N ARG A 307 -6.70 -8.83 36.95
CA ARG A 307 -5.86 -10.04 37.10
C ARG A 307 -6.43 -11.23 36.31
N ASP A 308 -7.73 -11.51 36.42
CA ASP A 308 -8.36 -12.65 35.75
C ASP A 308 -8.34 -12.47 34.23
N LYS A 309 -8.59 -11.24 33.75
CA LYS A 309 -8.47 -10.89 32.33
C LYS A 309 -7.07 -11.16 31.79
N LYS A 310 -6.03 -10.74 32.52
CA LYS A 310 -4.63 -10.97 32.15
C LYS A 310 -4.29 -12.44 32.08
N ILE A 311 -4.67 -13.22 33.10
CA ILE A 311 -4.46 -14.67 33.13
C ILE A 311 -5.17 -15.36 31.97
N LEU A 312 -6.42 -14.98 31.68
CA LEU A 312 -7.18 -15.53 30.56
C LEU A 312 -6.47 -15.28 29.23
N ILE A 313 -6.03 -14.04 28.97
CA ILE A 313 -5.32 -13.68 27.74
C ILE A 313 -3.96 -14.40 27.66
N GLU A 314 -3.20 -14.45 28.75
CA GLU A 314 -1.91 -15.15 28.81
C GLU A 314 -2.07 -16.63 28.50
N SER A 315 -3.05 -17.29 29.13
CA SER A 315 -3.31 -18.70 28.87
C SER A 315 -3.78 -18.93 27.44
N PHE A 316 -4.67 -18.07 26.92
CA PHE A 316 -5.18 -18.20 25.56
C PHE A 316 -4.07 -18.10 24.51
N ILE A 317 -3.19 -17.10 24.63
CA ILE A 317 -2.05 -16.91 23.71
C ILE A 317 -1.02 -18.05 23.84
N ASN A 318 -0.83 -18.59 25.04
CA ASN A 318 0.04 -19.75 25.24
C ASN A 318 -0.52 -21.01 24.58
N ASP A 319 -1.82 -21.26 24.72
CA ASP A 319 -2.49 -22.40 24.08
C ASP A 319 -2.50 -22.26 22.55
N ILE A 320 -2.68 -21.04 22.01
CA ILE A 320 -2.50 -20.74 20.57
C ILE A 320 -1.09 -21.14 20.14
N SER A 321 -0.07 -20.73 20.90
CA SER A 321 1.32 -21.05 20.59
C SER A 321 1.59 -22.57 20.62
N GLU A 322 0.94 -23.30 21.52
CA GLU A 322 1.06 -24.75 21.62
C GLU A 322 0.44 -25.45 20.41
N VAL A 323 -0.77 -25.09 19.99
CA VAL A 323 -1.42 -25.72 18.82
C VAL A 323 -0.72 -25.36 17.49
N LEU A 324 0.01 -24.24 17.48
CA LEU A 324 0.88 -23.84 16.37
C LEU A 324 2.30 -24.42 16.47
N LEU A 325 2.57 -25.26 17.48
CA LEU A 325 3.86 -25.95 17.70
C LEU A 325 5.04 -24.99 17.89
N ILE A 326 4.81 -23.85 18.56
CA ILE A 326 5.82 -22.86 18.87
C ILE A 326 6.40 -23.12 20.26
N ASP A 327 7.70 -23.42 20.30
CA ASP A 327 8.45 -23.68 21.52
C ASP A 327 8.36 -22.52 22.50
N MET A 328 8.30 -22.82 23.80
CA MET A 328 8.12 -21.83 24.86
C MET A 328 9.14 -20.69 24.82
N GLU A 329 10.37 -20.95 24.41
CA GLU A 329 11.43 -19.95 24.30
C GLU A 329 11.24 -18.95 23.16
N HIS A 330 10.48 -19.33 22.13
CA HIS A 330 10.17 -18.51 20.95
C HIS A 330 8.84 -17.76 21.08
N ARG A 331 8.03 -18.08 22.10
CA ARG A 331 6.72 -17.43 22.32
C ARG A 331 6.85 -15.95 22.66
N PRO A 332 5.88 -15.10 22.24
CA PRO A 332 5.94 -13.68 22.53
C PRO A 332 5.66 -13.42 24.02
N LYS A 333 6.40 -12.49 24.62
CA LYS A 333 6.08 -11.98 25.96
C LYS A 333 4.87 -11.06 25.90
N ILE A 334 3.88 -11.36 26.72
CA ILE A 334 2.65 -10.55 26.78
C ILE A 334 2.88 -9.37 27.72
N LYS A 335 2.45 -8.19 27.28
CA LYS A 335 2.48 -6.94 28.04
C LYS A 335 1.12 -6.30 28.01
N PHE A 336 0.66 -5.85 29.17
CA PHE A 336 -0.64 -5.20 29.30
C PHE A 336 -0.47 -3.71 29.48
N PHE A 337 -1.37 -2.95 28.87
CA PHE A 337 -1.45 -1.50 29.02
C PHE A 337 -2.91 -1.06 29.03
N ASN A 338 -3.19 0.03 29.74
CA ASN A 338 -4.56 0.50 29.99
C ASN A 338 -4.70 1.95 29.49
N THR A 339 -4.36 2.22 28.23
CA THR A 339 -4.45 3.58 27.63
C THR A 339 -5.57 3.66 26.60
N VAL A 340 -6.28 4.78 26.52
CA VAL A 340 -7.25 5.01 25.44
C VAL A 340 -6.52 5.06 24.09
N GLY A 341 -7.06 4.41 23.06
CA GLY A 341 -6.51 4.47 21.69
C GLY A 341 -6.38 3.10 21.02
N LYS A 342 -5.27 2.40 21.23
CA LYS A 342 -4.96 1.13 20.54
C LYS A 342 -5.34 -0.09 21.38
N ALA A 343 -5.98 -1.07 20.76
CA ALA A 343 -6.39 -2.33 21.39
C ALA A 343 -5.25 -3.37 21.46
N GLY A 344 -4.34 -3.34 20.49
CA GLY A 344 -3.15 -4.18 20.44
C GLY A 344 -1.95 -3.47 19.83
N LYS A 345 -0.76 -4.07 20.02
CA LYS A 345 0.44 -3.80 19.23
C LYS A 345 1.41 -4.97 19.33
N TYR A 346 1.88 -5.46 18.19
CA TYR A 346 3.04 -6.32 18.13
C TYR A 346 4.33 -5.48 18.08
N GLN A 347 5.32 -5.92 18.84
CA GLN A 347 6.69 -5.41 18.76
C GLN A 347 7.64 -6.59 18.57
N ARG A 348 8.21 -6.70 17.37
CA ARG A 348 9.42 -7.49 17.14
C ARG A 348 10.54 -6.88 17.97
N PHE A 349 11.15 -7.67 18.85
CA PHE A 349 12.36 -7.41 19.64
C PHE A 349 12.66 -5.94 20.04
N ASN A 350 12.76 -5.61 21.34
CA ASN A 350 13.42 -4.35 21.71
C ASN A 350 14.96 -4.47 21.60
N ASN A 351 15.66 -3.37 21.32
CA ASN A 351 17.12 -3.29 21.08
C ASN A 351 18.01 -3.92 22.17
N LYS A 352 17.45 -4.38 23.30
CA LYS A 352 18.20 -4.92 24.44
C LYS A 352 17.96 -6.40 24.73
N THR A 353 16.81 -6.96 24.34
CA THR A 353 16.39 -8.27 24.90
C THR A 353 16.21 -9.38 23.87
N LYS A 354 16.13 -9.07 22.55
CA LYS A 354 15.74 -10.06 21.53
C LYS A 354 14.51 -10.88 21.96
N VAL A 355 13.52 -10.24 22.61
CA VAL A 355 12.24 -10.89 22.91
C VAL A 355 11.06 -10.19 22.21
N ASN A 356 10.28 -10.97 21.45
CA ASN A 356 9.04 -10.56 20.82
C ASN A 356 7.99 -10.21 21.88
N LYS A 357 7.19 -9.16 21.65
CA LYS A 357 6.17 -8.73 22.60
C LYS A 357 4.83 -8.49 21.93
N LEU A 358 3.78 -8.96 22.60
CA LEU A 358 2.39 -8.62 22.29
C LEU A 358 1.89 -7.69 23.38
N TYR A 359 1.59 -6.46 22.98
CA TYR A 359 0.97 -5.47 23.85
C TYR A 359 -0.55 -5.58 23.67
N ILE A 360 -1.29 -5.83 24.74
CA ILE A 360 -2.74 -6.01 24.71
C ILE A 360 -3.43 -5.07 25.69
N ASN A 361 -4.50 -4.42 25.25
CA ASN A 361 -5.27 -3.47 26.04
C ASN A 361 -6.59 -4.07 26.54
N ILE A 362 -6.65 -4.36 27.83
CA ILE A 362 -7.75 -5.09 28.46
C ILE A 362 -9.02 -4.24 28.72
N MET A 363 -9.01 -2.98 28.30
CA MET A 363 -10.13 -2.03 28.46
C MET A 363 -11.17 -2.13 27.33
N PHE A 364 -10.86 -2.87 26.27
CA PHE A 364 -11.74 -3.08 25.12
C PHE A 364 -12.78 -4.18 25.36
N ASP A 365 -13.84 -4.21 24.55
CA ASP A 365 -14.84 -5.28 24.54
C ASP A 365 -14.25 -6.60 23.99
N VAL A 366 -15.07 -7.66 24.03
CA VAL A 366 -14.68 -9.02 23.63
C VAL A 366 -14.28 -9.13 22.14
N ASN A 367 -14.97 -8.43 21.24
CA ASN A 367 -14.66 -8.52 19.81
C ASN A 367 -13.39 -7.74 19.51
N SER A 368 -13.27 -6.53 20.04
CA SER A 368 -12.08 -5.68 19.91
C SER A 368 -10.81 -6.32 20.49
N ILE A 369 -10.90 -7.01 21.64
CA ILE A 369 -9.75 -7.69 22.26
C ILE A 369 -9.33 -8.92 21.45
N LEU A 370 -10.29 -9.72 20.97
CA LEU A 370 -10.00 -10.94 20.22
C LEU A 370 -9.46 -10.62 18.82
N ASP A 371 -10.04 -9.63 18.15
CA ASP A 371 -9.50 -9.03 16.92
C ASP A 371 -8.03 -8.68 17.09
N SER A 372 -7.72 -7.89 18.14
CA SER A 372 -6.36 -7.45 18.42
C SER A 372 -5.42 -8.60 18.77
N ILE A 373 -5.87 -9.59 19.54
CA ILE A 373 -5.04 -10.76 19.86
C ILE A 373 -4.69 -11.51 18.57
N VAL A 374 -5.67 -11.80 17.73
CA VAL A 374 -5.45 -12.58 16.49
C VAL A 374 -4.63 -11.79 15.48
N HIS A 375 -4.94 -10.51 15.26
CA HIS A 375 -4.21 -9.61 14.38
C HIS A 375 -2.72 -9.51 14.76
N GLU A 376 -2.45 -9.17 16.02
CA GLU A 376 -1.06 -8.98 16.48
C GLU A 376 -0.31 -10.31 16.60
N TYR A 377 -1.00 -11.40 16.93
CA TYR A 377 -0.39 -12.73 16.92
C TYR A 377 -0.06 -13.19 15.49
N ARG A 378 -0.86 -12.81 14.48
CA ARG A 378 -0.53 -13.11 13.08
C ARG A 378 0.75 -12.41 12.63
N HIS A 379 0.95 -11.14 13.01
CA HIS A 379 2.23 -10.45 12.79
C HIS A 379 3.40 -11.21 13.40
N PHE A 380 3.27 -11.66 14.65
CA PHE A 380 4.28 -12.52 15.30
C PHE A 380 4.51 -13.84 14.54
N TYR A 381 3.44 -14.51 14.11
CA TYR A 381 3.50 -15.81 13.46
C TYR A 381 4.24 -15.77 12.12
N ILE A 382 3.99 -14.74 11.29
CA ILE A 382 4.73 -14.53 10.04
C ILE A 382 6.22 -14.35 10.32
N TYR A 383 6.59 -13.58 11.35
CA TYR A 383 7.98 -13.44 11.76
C TYR A 383 8.59 -14.78 12.19
N HIS A 384 7.86 -15.54 12.99
CA HIS A 384 8.30 -16.84 13.45
C HIS A 384 8.56 -17.82 12.29
N ILE A 385 7.65 -17.88 11.30
CA ILE A 385 7.86 -18.69 10.07
C ILE A 385 9.16 -18.31 9.36
N MET A 386 9.43 -17.01 9.24
CA MET A 386 10.59 -16.52 8.50
C MET A 386 11.92 -16.70 9.25
N GLU A 387 11.90 -16.78 10.57
CA GLU A 387 13.06 -17.08 11.41
C GLU A 387 13.28 -18.58 11.62
N ASP A 388 12.23 -19.39 11.49
CA ASP A 388 12.32 -20.85 11.60
C ASP A 388 12.96 -21.47 10.34
N SER A 389 14.20 -21.92 10.49
CA SER A 389 14.95 -22.58 9.43
C SER A 389 14.30 -23.86 8.89
N PHE A 390 13.39 -24.50 9.63
CA PHE A 390 12.72 -25.74 9.26
C PHE A 390 11.32 -25.52 8.67
N SER A 391 10.75 -24.31 8.79
CA SER A 391 9.43 -24.03 8.22
C SER A 391 9.47 -24.11 6.70
N LYS A 392 8.58 -24.91 6.12
CA LYS A 392 8.41 -24.99 4.66
C LYS A 392 7.77 -23.74 4.09
N LEU A 393 6.98 -23.02 4.90
CA LEU A 393 6.29 -21.79 4.51
C LEU A 393 7.25 -20.60 4.36
N LYS A 394 8.48 -20.68 4.91
CA LYS A 394 9.48 -19.63 4.75
C LYS A 394 9.79 -19.34 3.28
N ASP A 395 9.57 -20.34 2.41
CA ASP A 395 9.85 -20.23 0.98
C ASP A 395 8.66 -19.73 0.15
N ASN A 396 7.47 -19.71 0.74
CA ASN A 396 6.23 -19.28 0.09
C ASN A 396 6.30 -17.80 -0.33
N THR A 397 5.85 -17.53 -1.55
CA THR A 397 5.98 -16.23 -2.21
C THR A 397 5.13 -15.16 -1.51
N LEU A 398 3.91 -15.48 -1.10
CA LEU A 398 3.03 -14.54 -0.38
C LEU A 398 3.52 -14.29 1.05
N ILE A 399 3.99 -15.32 1.76
CA ILE A 399 4.58 -15.16 3.10
C ILE A 399 5.80 -14.23 3.05
N LYS A 400 6.69 -14.42 2.08
CA LYS A 400 7.83 -13.51 1.84
C LYS A 400 7.36 -12.08 1.55
N PHE A 401 6.28 -11.91 0.80
CA PHE A 401 5.74 -10.60 0.43
C PHE A 401 5.17 -9.85 1.64
N ILE A 402 4.41 -10.55 2.48
CA ILE A 402 3.91 -10.06 3.77
C ILE A 402 5.08 -9.65 4.67
N TYR A 403 6.08 -10.54 4.83
CA TYR A 403 7.26 -10.29 5.66
C TYR A 403 8.08 -9.09 5.18
N LEU A 404 8.34 -8.98 3.87
CA LEU A 404 9.16 -7.91 3.31
C LEU A 404 8.49 -6.54 3.43
N ASN A 405 7.16 -6.48 3.32
CA ASN A 405 6.40 -5.24 3.55
C ASN A 405 6.62 -4.67 4.97
N MET A 406 6.98 -5.50 5.94
CA MET A 406 7.27 -5.02 7.30
C MET A 406 8.51 -4.10 7.36
N PHE A 407 9.38 -4.10 6.35
CA PHE A 407 10.52 -3.17 6.23
C PHE A 407 10.13 -1.85 5.54
N ILE A 408 9.01 -1.84 4.82
CA ILE A 408 8.49 -0.73 4.02
C ILE A 408 7.07 -0.41 4.53
N TYR A 409 7.01 0.12 5.75
CA TYR A 409 5.76 0.29 6.49
C TYR A 409 5.27 1.74 6.47
N PHE A 410 4.00 1.95 6.11
CA PHE A 410 3.39 3.27 6.01
C PHE A 410 2.34 3.48 7.09
N GLN A 411 2.67 4.22 8.14
CA GLN A 411 1.72 4.55 9.21
C GLN A 411 1.30 6.02 9.21
N GLU A 412 2.20 6.92 8.81
CA GLU A 412 1.97 8.36 8.90
C GLU A 412 1.00 8.85 7.82
N LYS A 413 0.11 9.78 8.19
CA LYS A 413 -0.71 10.51 7.22
C LYS A 413 0.18 11.43 6.40
N ASP A 414 0.23 11.17 5.10
CA ASP A 414 0.84 12.05 4.11
C ASP A 414 -0.04 12.06 2.86
N ASN A 415 -0.24 13.25 2.31
CA ASN A 415 -1.09 13.49 1.15
C ASN A 415 -0.70 12.62 -0.06
N ILE A 416 0.58 12.26 -0.21
CA ILE A 416 1.04 11.42 -1.32
C ILE A 416 0.48 9.99 -1.26
N PHE A 417 0.07 9.53 -0.07
CA PHE A 417 -0.44 8.17 0.14
C PHE A 417 -1.98 8.10 0.14
N GLU A 418 -2.66 9.23 0.36
CA GLU A 418 -4.14 9.29 0.43
C GLU A 418 -4.83 8.87 -0.87
N ILE A 419 -4.12 8.89 -2.00
CA ILE A 419 -4.64 8.48 -3.30
C ILE A 419 -4.85 6.95 -3.39
N TYR A 420 -4.04 6.17 -2.66
CA TYR A 420 -4.08 4.70 -2.64
C TYR A 420 -5.17 4.20 -1.69
N ASP A 421 -6.40 4.56 -2.01
CA ASP A 421 -7.56 4.32 -1.16
C ASP A 421 -8.49 3.28 -1.78
N LYS A 422 -8.98 2.38 -0.94
CA LYS A 422 -9.90 1.30 -1.32
C LYS A 422 -11.16 1.39 -0.49
N ALA A 423 -12.24 0.82 -1.02
CA ALA A 423 -13.43 0.59 -0.23
C ALA A 423 -13.10 -0.38 0.92
N TYR A 424 -13.74 -0.18 2.07
CA TYR A 424 -13.62 -1.12 3.17
C TYR A 424 -13.99 -2.53 2.73
N SER A 425 -13.17 -3.49 3.11
CA SER A 425 -13.48 -4.91 2.94
C SER A 425 -14.49 -5.38 3.98
N SER A 426 -15.21 -6.46 3.70
CA SER A 426 -16.27 -6.96 4.58
C SER A 426 -15.78 -7.21 6.01
N PHE A 427 -14.57 -7.76 6.15
CA PHE A 427 -13.95 -8.03 7.44
C PHE A 427 -13.56 -6.77 8.25
N ASP A 428 -13.36 -5.62 7.60
CA ASP A 428 -13.07 -4.36 8.29
C ASP A 428 -14.35 -3.62 8.74
N LYS A 429 -15.55 -4.03 8.27
CA LYS A 429 -16.83 -3.32 8.46
C LYS A 429 -17.54 -3.68 9.76
N ARG A 430 -16.84 -3.63 10.89
CA ARG A 430 -17.47 -3.79 12.21
C ARG A 430 -17.62 -2.45 12.93
N THR A 431 -18.42 -1.57 12.32
CA THR A 431 -19.22 -0.58 13.04
C THR A 431 -20.61 -0.56 12.44
N GLU A 432 -21.63 -0.54 13.29
CA GLU A 432 -23.05 -0.50 12.93
C GLU A 432 -23.36 0.72 12.04
N LYS A 433 -23.29 0.52 10.73
CA LYS A 433 -24.13 1.08 9.67
C LYS A 433 -23.51 0.67 8.35
N ILE A 434 -24.20 -0.23 7.66
CA ILE A 434 -23.94 -0.57 6.27
C ILE A 434 -24.09 0.71 5.45
N ILE A 435 -22.99 1.44 5.27
CA ILE A 435 -22.85 2.42 4.22
C ILE A 435 -21.96 1.73 3.20
N PHE A 436 -22.59 1.10 2.21
CA PHE A 436 -21.92 0.68 0.99
C PHE A 436 -21.07 1.87 0.48
N ASP A 437 -19.85 1.58 0.02
CA ASP A 437 -18.92 2.55 -0.60
C ASP A 437 -18.08 3.47 0.29
N ARG A 438 -18.07 3.31 1.62
CA ARG A 438 -17.05 4.00 2.45
C ARG A 438 -15.63 3.53 2.11
N LYS A 439 -14.69 4.47 2.14
CA LYS A 439 -13.26 4.25 1.92
C LYS A 439 -12.46 4.46 3.20
N TYR A 440 -11.23 3.94 3.26
CA TYR A 440 -10.38 4.11 4.46
C TYR A 440 -10.07 5.58 4.76
N SER A 441 -10.05 6.46 3.76
CA SER A 441 -9.85 7.90 4.01
C SER A 441 -10.99 8.57 4.79
N ASP A 442 -12.18 7.95 4.88
CA ASP A 442 -13.36 8.56 5.50
C ASP A 442 -13.34 8.52 7.04
N ASP A 443 -12.75 7.47 7.64
CA ASP A 443 -12.93 7.20 9.08
C ASP A 443 -11.63 6.80 9.82
N THR A 444 -10.45 6.99 9.24
CA THR A 444 -9.20 6.49 9.83
C THR A 444 -8.19 7.57 10.21
N ASP A 445 -7.44 7.31 11.29
CA ASP A 445 -6.34 8.17 11.76
C ASP A 445 -5.03 7.94 10.99
N ASN A 446 -4.88 6.81 10.28
CA ASN A 446 -3.71 6.50 9.45
C ASN A 446 -3.97 6.82 7.97
N THR A 447 -2.95 6.73 7.12
CA THR A 447 -3.13 6.79 5.66
C THR A 447 -3.91 5.58 5.14
N PRO A 448 -4.77 5.69 4.11
CA PRO A 448 -5.41 4.53 3.47
C PRO A 448 -4.45 3.39 3.11
N LEU A 449 -3.24 3.73 2.65
CA LEU A 449 -2.20 2.76 2.29
C LEU A 449 -1.83 1.82 3.45
N TYR A 450 -1.92 2.29 4.69
CA TYR A 450 -1.68 1.50 5.91
C TYR A 450 -2.58 0.28 6.00
N TYR A 451 -3.84 0.41 5.55
CA TYR A 451 -4.85 -0.64 5.68
C TYR A 451 -4.75 -1.70 4.61
N ILE A 452 -4.15 -1.37 3.47
CA ILE A 452 -4.02 -2.23 2.31
C ILE A 452 -2.61 -2.79 2.12
N GLN A 453 -1.61 -2.30 2.86
CA GLN A 453 -0.26 -2.85 2.78
C GLN A 453 -0.22 -4.32 3.27
N PRO A 454 0.55 -5.21 2.61
CA PRO A 454 0.46 -6.66 2.80
C PRO A 454 0.49 -7.15 4.25
N SER A 455 1.39 -6.64 5.08
CA SER A 455 1.52 -7.08 6.48
C SER A 455 0.27 -6.79 7.31
N GLU A 456 -0.28 -5.60 7.21
CA GLU A 456 -1.51 -5.23 7.92
C GLU A 456 -2.75 -5.87 7.29
N ARG A 457 -2.75 -6.00 5.96
CA ARG A 457 -3.86 -6.58 5.22
C ARG A 457 -4.07 -8.05 5.55
N ASP A 458 -3.00 -8.85 5.61
CA ASP A 458 -3.02 -10.27 6.02
C ASP A 458 -3.59 -10.43 7.44
N ALA A 459 -3.05 -9.68 8.40
CA ALA A 459 -3.48 -9.75 9.79
C ALA A 459 -4.96 -9.37 9.98
N ARG A 460 -5.46 -8.36 9.25
CA ARG A 460 -6.87 -7.95 9.25
C ARG A 460 -7.80 -8.99 8.67
N VAL A 461 -7.44 -9.57 7.52
CA VAL A 461 -8.21 -10.65 6.90
C VAL A 461 -8.33 -11.81 7.88
N ILE A 462 -7.23 -12.19 8.53
CA ILE A 462 -7.20 -13.32 9.46
C ILE A 462 -8.01 -13.05 10.73
N ALA A 463 -7.88 -11.87 11.31
CA ALA A 463 -8.66 -11.48 12.49
C ALA A 463 -10.15 -11.44 12.16
N GLY A 464 -10.53 -10.83 11.03
CA GLY A 464 -11.93 -10.77 10.61
C GLY A 464 -12.54 -12.13 10.30
N LEU A 465 -11.83 -13.01 9.59
CA LEU A 465 -12.29 -14.38 9.33
C LEU A 465 -12.44 -15.20 10.62
N PHE A 466 -11.56 -14.97 11.60
CA PHE A 466 -11.69 -15.60 12.92
C PHE A 466 -12.98 -15.13 13.63
N LEU A 467 -13.26 -13.82 13.63
CA LEU A 467 -14.47 -13.28 14.24
C LEU A 467 -15.74 -13.74 13.50
N ASP A 468 -15.73 -13.80 12.17
CA ASP A 468 -16.85 -14.32 11.36
C ASP A 468 -17.15 -15.77 11.78
N ARG A 469 -16.12 -16.58 12.05
CA ARG A 469 -16.26 -17.96 12.53
C ARG A 469 -16.81 -18.05 13.95
N MET A 470 -16.66 -17.00 14.77
CA MET A 470 -17.31 -16.91 16.08
C MET A 470 -18.83 -16.67 15.99
N GLY A 471 -19.33 -16.28 14.81
CA GLY A 471 -20.73 -15.91 14.58
C GLY A 471 -21.02 -14.44 14.91
N GLU A 472 -19.99 -13.60 14.94
CA GLU A 472 -20.04 -12.17 15.25
C GLU A 472 -20.00 -11.30 14.00
#